data_AF-R5PTZ9-F1
#
_entry.id   AF-R5PTZ9-F1
#
_cell.length_a   1.000
_cell.length_b   1.000
_cell.length_c   1.000
_cell.angle_alpha   90.00
_cell.angle_beta   90.00
_cell.angle_gamma   90.00
#
_symmetry.space_group_name_H-M   'P 1'
#
loop_
_entity.id
_entity.type
_entity.pdbx_description
1 polymer ?
#
loop_
_entity_poly.entity_id
_entity_poly.type
_entity_poly.pdbx_seq_one_letter_code
_entity_poly.pdbx_strand_id
1 'polypeptide(L)'
;MMLLNETYGFASGALSAPQANAMAAVIDPLMNGVGAPWILYGIGALLAIILTWLKIPALAFALGMFIPLELNVPLVVGGAVNWYVTSRSKDAKVNNERGEKGTLIASGFIAGGALMGVVSALLKFGGIEFSIADTWWANPLSEVCSLVAYILLIAYFIRASKK
;
A
#
# COMPACT_ATOMS: atom_id res chain seq x y z
N MET A 1 -13.41 3.02 -14.67
CA MET A 1 -12.80 1.69 -14.93
C MET A 1 -12.45 1.48 -16.40
N MET A 2 -13.35 1.71 -17.38
CA MET A 2 -13.01 1.57 -18.82
C MET A 2 -11.82 2.44 -19.28
N LEU A 3 -11.79 3.72 -18.90
CA LEU A 3 -10.75 4.68 -19.34
C LEU A 3 -9.35 4.37 -18.77
N LEU A 4 -9.29 3.73 -17.60
CA LEU A 4 -8.03 3.30 -16.97
C LEU A 4 -7.52 1.98 -17.56
N ASN A 5 -8.45 1.10 -17.98
CA ASN A 5 -8.12 -0.12 -18.71
C ASN A 5 -7.52 0.17 -20.08
N GLU A 6 -8.05 1.14 -20.82
CA GLU A 6 -7.53 1.46 -22.16
C GLU A 6 -6.18 2.19 -22.16
N THR A 7 -5.85 2.95 -21.11
CA THR A 7 -4.62 3.77 -21.03
C THR A 7 -3.42 3.06 -20.42
N TYR A 8 -3.65 2.11 -19.51
CA TYR A 8 -2.60 1.36 -18.81
C TYR A 8 -2.69 -0.15 -19.02
N GLY A 9 -3.85 -0.69 -19.43
CA GLY A 9 -4.07 -2.13 -19.55
C GLY A 9 -4.04 -2.82 -18.19
N PHE A 10 -5.18 -3.23 -17.64
CA PHE A 10 -5.19 -4.00 -16.38
C PHE A 10 -4.44 -5.35 -16.51
N ALA A 11 -4.25 -5.84 -17.74
CA ALA A 11 -3.50 -7.05 -18.06
C ALA A 11 -1.98 -6.85 -18.29
N SER A 12 -1.48 -5.61 -18.39
CA SER A 12 -0.08 -5.32 -18.74
C SER A 12 0.87 -5.30 -17.52
N GLY A 13 0.33 -5.42 -16.31
CA GLY A 13 1.09 -5.37 -15.06
C GLY A 13 1.39 -3.96 -14.53
N ALA A 14 1.13 -2.90 -15.30
CA ALA A 14 1.48 -1.51 -14.95
C ALA A 14 0.70 -0.92 -13.76
N LEU A 15 -0.46 -1.49 -13.40
CA LEU A 15 -1.29 -1.11 -12.24
C LEU A 15 -1.67 -2.34 -11.39
N SER A 16 -0.70 -3.23 -11.14
CA SER A 16 -0.95 -4.39 -10.29
C SER A 16 -1.17 -3.95 -8.84
N ALA A 17 -2.41 -4.03 -8.36
CA ALA A 17 -2.75 -3.89 -6.95
C ALA A 17 -2.78 -5.30 -6.33
N PRO A 18 -1.71 -5.74 -5.61
CA PRO A 18 -1.58 -7.15 -5.20
C PRO A 18 -2.72 -7.63 -4.30
N GLN A 19 -3.21 -6.76 -3.42
CA GLN A 19 -4.35 -7.05 -2.55
C GLN A 19 -5.67 -7.20 -3.34
N ALA A 20 -5.89 -6.36 -4.35
CA ALA A 20 -7.07 -6.46 -5.21
C ALA A 20 -7.01 -7.72 -6.09
N ASN A 21 -5.82 -8.06 -6.59
CA ASN A 21 -5.59 -9.29 -7.36
C ASN A 21 -5.84 -10.55 -6.52
N ALA A 22 -5.42 -10.56 -5.25
CA ALA A 22 -5.70 -11.67 -4.34
C ALA A 22 -7.21 -11.82 -4.04
N MET A 23 -7.93 -10.70 -3.83
CA MET A 23 -9.39 -10.72 -3.64
C MET A 23 -10.12 -11.18 -4.91
N ALA A 24 -9.67 -10.76 -6.10
CA ALA A 24 -10.20 -11.21 -7.37
C ALA A 24 -10.03 -12.74 -7.54
N ALA A 25 -8.85 -13.28 -7.24
CA ALA A 25 -8.58 -14.72 -7.29
C ALA A 25 -9.46 -15.56 -6.34
N VAL A 26 -9.97 -14.98 -5.25
CA VAL A 26 -10.92 -15.66 -4.34
C VAL A 26 -12.36 -15.58 -4.84
N ILE A 27 -12.71 -14.48 -5.53
CA ILE A 27 -14.06 -14.23 -6.06
C ILE A 27 -14.29 -14.95 -7.40
N ASP A 28 -13.28 -15.05 -8.25
CA ASP A 28 -13.37 -15.68 -9.58
C ASP A 28 -13.93 -17.11 -9.56
N PRO A 29 -13.53 -18.01 -8.64
CA PRO A 29 -14.12 -19.34 -8.52
C PRO A 29 -15.59 -19.30 -8.10
N LEU A 30 -15.98 -18.33 -7.26
CA LEU A 30 -17.35 -18.17 -6.77
C LEU A 30 -18.30 -17.63 -7.86
N MET A 31 -17.80 -16.75 -8.73
CA MET A 31 -18.59 -16.15 -9.80
C MET A 31 -18.66 -16.99 -11.08
N ASN A 32 -17.58 -17.69 -11.43
CA ASN A 32 -17.50 -18.46 -12.68
C ASN A 32 -17.88 -19.95 -12.51
N GLY A 33 -18.26 -20.37 -11.30
CA GLY A 33 -18.61 -21.77 -11.01
C GLY A 33 -17.43 -22.74 -11.13
N VAL A 34 -16.20 -22.22 -11.20
CA VAL A 34 -14.97 -23.03 -11.16
C VAL A 34 -14.84 -23.57 -9.74
N GLY A 35 -14.65 -24.88 -9.59
CA GLY A 35 -14.56 -25.52 -8.27
C GLY A 35 -13.55 -24.80 -7.38
N ALA A 36 -14.04 -24.15 -6.31
CA ALA A 36 -13.18 -23.45 -5.39
C ALA A 36 -12.21 -24.43 -4.73
N PRO A 37 -10.94 -24.06 -4.50
CA PRO A 37 -9.95 -24.93 -3.88
C PRO A 37 -10.19 -25.03 -2.37
N TRP A 38 -11.26 -25.72 -1.96
CA TRP A 38 -11.72 -25.85 -0.57
C TRP A 38 -10.66 -26.39 0.38
N ILE A 39 -9.77 -27.25 -0.10
CA ILE A 39 -8.62 -27.76 0.68
C ILE A 39 -7.68 -26.60 1.06
N LEU A 40 -7.39 -25.68 0.14
CA LEU A 40 -6.55 -24.51 0.42
C LEU A 40 -7.23 -23.56 1.42
N TYR A 41 -8.56 -23.39 1.32
CA TYR A 41 -9.31 -22.62 2.31
C TYR A 41 -9.31 -23.27 3.70
N GLY A 42 -9.41 -24.60 3.77
CA GLY A 42 -9.29 -25.34 5.02
C GLY A 42 -7.90 -25.20 5.67
N ILE A 43 -6.84 -25.26 4.87
CA ILE A 43 -5.46 -25.01 5.33
C ILE A 43 -5.32 -23.57 5.84
N GLY A 44 -5.85 -22.59 5.09
CA GLY A 44 -5.86 -21.18 5.49
C GLY A 44 -6.61 -20.94 6.81
N ALA A 45 -7.75 -21.60 7.00
CA ALA A 45 -8.52 -21.52 8.23
C ALA A 45 -7.77 -22.12 9.43
N LEU A 46 -7.11 -23.27 9.23
CA LEU A 46 -6.29 -23.91 10.27
C LEU A 46 -5.09 -23.03 10.64
N LEU A 47 -4.39 -22.46 9.66
CA LEU A 47 -3.31 -21.49 9.90
C LEU A 47 -3.82 -20.25 10.63
N ALA A 48 -4.99 -19.73 10.27
CA ALA A 48 -5.58 -18.58 10.96
C ALA A 48 -5.86 -18.88 12.45
N ILE A 49 -6.33 -20.09 12.78
CA ILE A 49 -6.53 -20.52 14.16
C ILE A 49 -5.20 -20.56 14.92
N ILE A 50 -4.15 -21.16 14.34
CA ILE A 50 -2.81 -21.22 14.94
C ILE A 50 -2.27 -19.80 15.19
N LEU A 51 -2.35 -18.92 14.20
CA LEU A 51 -1.90 -17.53 14.32
C LEU A 51 -2.68 -16.78 15.40
N THR A 52 -3.99 -17.02 15.49
CA THR A 52 -4.84 -16.43 16.53
C THR A 52 -4.41 -16.87 17.93
N TRP A 53 -4.06 -18.15 18.11
CA TRP A 53 -3.49 -18.65 19.38
C TRP A 53 -2.16 -18.01 19.72
N LEU A 54 -1.32 -17.75 18.72
CA LEU A 54 -0.05 -17.04 18.87
C LEU A 54 -0.22 -15.52 19.08
N LYS A 55 -1.46 -15.01 19.13
CA LYS A 55 -1.78 -13.57 19.14
C LYS A 55 -1.18 -12.79 17.96
N ILE A 56 -0.96 -13.47 16.83
CA ILE A 56 -0.52 -12.85 15.58
C ILE A 56 -1.76 -12.58 14.72
N PRO A 57 -2.00 -11.35 14.27
CA PRO A 57 -3.12 -11.05 13.38
C PRO A 57 -2.95 -11.80 12.05
N ALA A 58 -3.79 -12.83 11.83
CA ALA A 58 -3.70 -13.69 10.64
C ALA A 58 -3.82 -12.89 9.33
N LEU A 59 -4.64 -11.84 9.33
CA LEU A 59 -4.82 -10.96 8.18
C LEU A 59 -3.53 -10.20 7.81
N ALA A 60 -2.84 -9.62 8.78
CA ALA A 60 -1.60 -8.89 8.54
C ALA A 60 -0.48 -9.83 8.07
N PHE A 61 -0.43 -11.03 8.65
CA PHE A 61 0.52 -12.08 8.25
C PHE A 61 0.30 -12.52 6.80
N ALA A 62 -0.94 -12.89 6.45
CA ALA A 62 -1.27 -13.32 5.09
C ALA A 62 -1.02 -12.20 4.07
N LEU A 63 -1.45 -10.97 4.36
CA LEU A 63 -1.20 -9.82 3.48
C LEU A 63 0.30 -9.58 3.27
N GLY A 64 1.11 -9.68 4.33
CA GLY A 64 2.56 -9.52 4.22
C GLY A 64 3.23 -10.53 3.29
N MET A 65 2.70 -11.76 3.20
CA MET A 65 3.19 -12.80 2.29
C MET A 65 2.88 -12.53 0.82
N PHE A 66 1.83 -11.75 0.52
CA PHE A 66 1.41 -11.44 -0.85
C PHE A 66 2.04 -10.16 -1.42
N ILE A 67 2.63 -9.32 -0.57
CA ILE A 67 3.18 -8.03 -0.97
C ILE A 67 4.64 -8.21 -1.42
N PRO A 68 5.03 -7.73 -2.63
CA PRO A 68 6.41 -7.71 -3.08
C PRO A 68 7.35 -7.03 -2.07
N LEU A 69 8.59 -7.48 -1.98
CA LEU A 69 9.55 -6.97 -0.99
C LEU A 69 9.75 -5.44 -1.09
N GLU A 70 9.71 -4.90 -2.31
CA GLU A 70 9.78 -3.46 -2.61
C GLU A 70 8.68 -2.65 -1.92
N LEU A 71 7.48 -3.22 -1.76
CA LEU A 71 6.34 -2.60 -1.08
C LEU A 71 6.31 -2.92 0.43
N ASN A 72 6.94 -4.02 0.86
CA ASN A 72 7.02 -4.38 2.28
C ASN A 72 7.97 -3.47 3.08
N VAL A 73 9.09 -3.04 2.51
CA VAL A 73 10.05 -2.17 3.22
C VAL A 73 9.42 -0.84 3.68
N PRO A 74 8.71 -0.08 2.83
CA PRO A 74 8.01 1.13 3.27
C PRO A 74 6.94 0.88 4.33
N LEU A 75 6.25 -0.27 4.30
CA LEU A 75 5.25 -0.64 5.30
C LEU A 75 5.87 -0.84 6.69
N VAL A 76 7.01 -1.53 6.75
CA VAL A 76 7.77 -1.72 8.00
C VAL A 76 8.23 -0.38 8.56
N VAL A 77 8.75 0.51 7.69
CA VAL A 77 9.16 1.86 8.09
C VAL A 77 7.95 2.66 8.61
N GLY A 78 6.81 2.59 7.94
CA GLY A 78 5.56 3.23 8.40
C GLY A 78 5.11 2.73 9.77
N GLY A 79 5.19 1.41 10.01
CA GLY A 79 4.93 0.80 11.32
C GLY A 79 5.90 1.28 12.40
N ALA A 80 7.19 1.38 12.08
CA ALA A 80 8.20 1.91 12.99
C ALA A 80 7.97 3.39 13.32
N VAL A 81 7.55 4.21 12.34
CA VAL A 81 7.16 5.60 12.54
C VAL A 81 5.94 5.71 13.45
N ASN A 82 4.90 4.90 13.21
CA ASN A 82 3.70 4.88 14.05
C ASN A 82 4.05 4.50 15.50
N TRP A 83 4.85 3.45 15.69
CA TRP A 83 5.36 3.05 17.01
C TRP A 83 6.18 4.18 17.66
N TYR A 84 7.03 4.87 16.90
CA TYR A 84 7.82 5.98 17.41
C TYR A 84 6.96 7.20 17.80
N VAL A 85 5.87 7.50 17.09
CA VAL A 85 4.99 8.63 17.40
C VAL A 85 4.12 8.34 18.62
N THR A 86 3.64 7.11 18.77
CA THR A 86 2.70 6.67 19.80
C THR A 86 3.35 6.20 21.11
N SER A 87 4.68 6.07 21.18
CA SER A 87 5.39 5.58 22.39
C SER A 87 6.10 6.66 23.21
N ARG A 88 6.11 7.92 22.76
CA ARG A 88 7.02 8.95 23.31
C ARG A 88 6.41 9.88 24.36
N SER A 89 5.09 9.91 24.53
CA SER A 89 4.47 10.64 25.65
C SER A 89 4.31 9.74 26.87
N LYS A 90 4.42 10.32 28.07
CA LYS A 90 4.04 9.66 29.33
C LYS A 90 2.52 9.59 29.50
N ASP A 91 1.79 10.42 28.76
CA ASP A 91 0.33 10.45 28.76
C ASP A 91 -0.24 9.57 27.63
N ALA A 92 -1.01 8.56 28.00
CA ALA A 92 -1.66 7.63 27.08
C ALA A 92 -2.66 8.35 26.16
N LYS A 93 -3.32 9.41 26.62
CA LYS A 93 -4.30 10.17 25.83
C LYS A 93 -3.61 10.90 24.68
N VAL A 94 -2.49 11.57 24.98
CA VAL A 94 -1.67 12.26 23.97
C VAL A 94 -1.13 11.29 22.93
N ASN A 95 -0.71 10.10 23.34
CA ASN A 95 -0.22 9.08 22.40
C ASN A 95 -1.33 8.60 21.45
N ASN A 96 -2.56 8.42 21.95
CA ASN A 96 -3.68 8.01 21.13
C ASN A 96 -4.08 9.10 20.12
N GLU A 97 -4.17 10.36 20.57
CA GLU A 97 -4.46 11.51 19.70
C GLU A 97 -3.42 11.66 18.57
N ARG A 98 -2.14 11.45 18.88
CA ARG A 98 -1.06 11.44 17.87
C ARG A 98 -1.18 10.29 16.87
N GLY A 99 -1.60 9.11 17.33
CA GLY A 99 -1.84 7.94 16.48
C GLY A 99 -3.01 8.14 15.52
N GLU A 100 -4.13 8.67 16.02
CA GLU A 100 -5.30 9.02 15.22
C GLU A 100 -4.95 10.10 14.18
N LYS A 101 -4.22 11.14 14.60
CA LYS A 101 -3.74 12.20 13.70
C LYS A 101 -2.80 11.66 12.63
N GLY A 102 -1.85 10.79 13.00
CA GLY A 102 -0.95 10.14 12.05
C GLY A 102 -1.72 9.28 11.04
N THR A 103 -2.74 8.55 11.49
CA THR A 103 -3.61 7.74 10.64
C THR A 103 -4.41 8.61 9.65
N LEU A 104 -4.92 9.76 10.10
CA LEU A 104 -5.64 10.72 9.27
C LEU A 104 -4.75 11.34 8.18
N ILE A 105 -3.51 11.69 8.52
CA ILE A 105 -2.55 12.20 7.55
C ILE A 105 -2.20 11.09 6.54
N ALA A 106 -2.01 9.85 7.00
CA ALA A 106 -1.67 8.71 6.14
C ALA A 106 -2.75 8.45 5.10
N SER A 107 -4.01 8.40 5.53
CA SER A 107 -5.14 8.18 4.63
C SER A 107 -5.30 9.33 3.63
N GLY A 108 -5.02 10.57 4.03
CA GLY A 108 -4.94 11.73 3.13
C GLY A 108 -3.89 11.56 2.03
N PHE A 109 -2.68 11.09 2.36
CA PHE A 109 -1.64 10.80 1.36
C PHE A 109 -2.01 9.63 0.44
N ILE A 110 -2.63 8.58 0.96
CA ILE A 110 -3.11 7.44 0.16
C ILE A 110 -4.16 7.91 -0.84
N ALA A 111 -5.16 8.69 -0.38
CA ALA A 111 -6.20 9.25 -1.23
C ALA A 111 -5.63 10.23 -2.26
N GLY A 112 -4.70 11.10 -1.86
CA GLY A 112 -4.01 12.03 -2.75
C GLY A 112 -3.21 11.30 -3.84
N GLY A 113 -2.49 10.23 -3.49
CA GLY A 113 -1.77 9.39 -4.45
C GLY A 113 -2.70 8.74 -5.47
N ALA A 114 -3.85 8.22 -5.02
CA ALA A 114 -4.86 7.66 -5.90
C ALA A 114 -5.46 8.71 -6.86
N LEU A 115 -5.79 9.91 -6.37
CA LEU A 115 -6.29 11.02 -7.19
C LEU A 115 -5.26 11.46 -8.23
N MET A 116 -3.98 11.58 -7.85
CA MET A 116 -2.90 11.91 -8.78
C MET A 116 -2.68 10.82 -9.84
N GLY A 117 -2.92 9.55 -9.51
CA GLY A 117 -2.95 8.45 -10.47
C GLY A 117 -4.04 8.63 -11.54
N VAL A 118 -5.24 9.05 -11.14
CA VAL A 118 -6.34 9.36 -12.08
C VAL A 118 -5.99 10.55 -12.96
N VAL A 119 -5.44 11.63 -12.38
CA VAL A 119 -4.98 12.81 -13.15
C VAL A 119 -3.92 12.40 -14.17
N SER A 120 -2.95 11.58 -13.77
CA SER A 120 -1.89 11.09 -14.66
C SER A 120 -2.46 10.28 -15.84
N ALA A 121 -3.47 9.43 -15.59
CA ALA A 121 -4.14 8.68 -16.64
C ALA A 121 -4.93 9.57 -17.62
N LEU A 122 -5.57 10.63 -17.13
CA LEU A 122 -6.27 11.59 -17.98
C LEU A 122 -5.30 12.38 -18.87
N LEU A 123 -4.15 12.80 -18.34
CA LEU A 123 -3.11 13.48 -19.12
C LEU A 123 -2.55 12.58 -20.23
N LYS A 124 -2.30 11.31 -19.91
CA LYS A 124 -1.86 10.31 -20.90
C LYS A 124 -2.92 10.07 -21.98
N PHE A 125 -4.20 9.96 -21.60
CA PHE A 125 -5.31 9.85 -22.56
C PHE A 125 -5.41 11.08 -23.48
N GLY A 126 -5.10 12.27 -22.97
CA GLY A 126 -5.07 13.52 -23.73
C GLY A 126 -3.84 13.68 -24.66
N GLY A 127 -2.99 12.66 -24.79
CA GLY A 127 -1.81 12.68 -25.66
C GLY A 127 -0.63 13.49 -25.11
N ILE A 128 -0.69 13.92 -23.84
CA ILE A 128 0.42 14.60 -23.16
C ILE A 128 1.26 13.52 -22.46
N GLU A 129 2.16 12.90 -23.20
CA GLU A 129 3.17 12.03 -22.62
C GLU A 129 4.39 12.87 -22.21
N PHE A 130 4.52 13.13 -20.92
CA PHE A 130 5.78 13.65 -20.38
C PHE A 130 6.85 12.55 -20.50
N SER A 131 7.69 12.59 -21.55
CA SER A 131 8.86 11.70 -21.75
C SER A 131 9.97 11.85 -20.68
N ILE A 132 9.61 12.29 -19.48
CA ILE A 132 10.44 12.25 -18.27
C ILE A 132 10.66 10.79 -17.84
N ALA A 133 9.76 9.87 -18.17
CA ALA A 133 9.90 8.45 -17.82
C ALA A 133 11.16 7.81 -18.41
N ASP A 134 11.45 8.02 -19.70
CA ASP A 134 12.54 7.30 -20.39
C ASP A 134 13.94 7.84 -20.05
N THR A 135 14.04 9.09 -19.58
CA THR A 135 15.32 9.77 -19.32
C THR A 135 15.61 9.97 -17.83
N TRP A 136 14.59 10.20 -17.01
CA TRP A 136 14.76 10.49 -15.59
C TRP A 136 14.75 9.21 -14.74
N TRP A 137 13.88 8.23 -15.04
CA TRP A 137 13.77 7.02 -14.21
C TRP A 137 15.01 6.13 -14.25
N ALA A 138 15.81 6.20 -15.33
CA ALA A 138 17.08 5.49 -15.45
C ALA A 138 18.27 6.27 -14.88
N ASN A 139 18.08 7.53 -14.44
CA ASN A 139 19.16 8.38 -13.97
C ASN A 139 19.43 8.14 -12.47
N PRO A 140 20.69 7.90 -12.05
CA PRO A 140 21.04 7.76 -10.63
C PRO A 140 20.63 8.95 -9.74
N LEU A 141 20.50 10.15 -10.32
CA LEU A 141 20.01 11.33 -9.58
C LEU A 141 18.53 11.20 -9.19
N SER A 142 17.73 10.42 -9.92
CA SER A 142 16.33 10.19 -9.59
C SER A 142 16.17 9.33 -8.34
N GLU A 143 17.04 8.32 -8.16
CA GLU A 143 17.08 7.48 -6.96
C GLU A 143 17.40 8.33 -5.73
N VAL A 144 18.44 9.17 -5.80
CA VAL A 144 18.81 10.07 -4.70
C VAL A 144 17.69 11.07 -4.40
N CYS A 145 17.08 11.67 -5.42
CA CYS A 145 15.93 12.57 -5.23
C CYS A 145 14.77 11.87 -4.54
N SER A 146 14.45 10.63 -4.94
CA SER A 146 13.35 9.86 -4.34
C SER A 146 13.63 9.49 -2.88
N LEU A 147 14.88 9.12 -2.56
CA LEU A 147 15.32 8.85 -1.19
C LEU A 147 15.23 10.11 -0.31
N VAL A 148 15.69 11.25 -0.80
CA VAL A 148 15.59 12.53 -0.08
C VAL A 148 14.12 12.89 0.14
N ALA A 149 13.28 12.78 -0.88
CA ALA A 149 11.84 13.02 -0.75
C ALA A 149 11.18 12.08 0.27
N TYR A 150 11.58 10.81 0.28
CA TYR A 150 11.09 9.83 1.25
C TYR A 150 11.49 10.17 2.69
N ILE A 151 12.75 10.56 2.93
CA ILE A 151 13.22 11.00 4.25
C ILE A 151 12.48 12.28 4.70
N LEU A 152 12.30 13.23 3.80
CA LEU A 152 11.56 14.47 4.08
C LEU A 152 10.10 14.18 4.45
N LEU A 153 9.45 13.23 3.74
CA LEU A 153 8.10 12.79 4.06
C LEU A 153 8.03 12.16 5.45
N ILE A 154 8.98 11.28 5.80
CA ILE A 154 9.04 10.68 7.14
C ILE A 154 9.21 11.77 8.22
N ALA A 155 10.12 12.72 8.00
CA ALA A 155 10.36 13.83 8.93
C ALA A 155 9.10 14.72 9.08
N TYR A 156 8.43 15.02 7.97
CA TYR A 156 7.15 15.72 7.97
C TYR A 156 6.09 14.95 8.77
N PHE A 157 5.97 13.64 8.53
CA PHE A 157 5.02 12.78 9.22
C PHE A 157 5.21 12.79 10.74
N ILE A 158 6.45 12.63 11.18
CA ILE A 158 6.80 12.67 12.61
C ILE A 158 6.46 14.04 13.21
N ARG A 159 6.76 15.13 12.50
CA ARG A 159 6.51 16.49 12.98
C ARG A 159 5.02 16.80 13.02
N ALA A 160 4.28 16.45 11.98
CA ALA A 160 2.85 16.73 11.84
C ALA A 160 2.00 15.91 12.82
N SER A 161 2.37 14.66 13.07
CA SER A 161 1.66 13.80 14.01
C SER A 161 1.98 14.12 15.48
N LYS A 162 3.12 14.76 15.79
CA LYS A 162 3.49 15.15 17.17
C LYS A 162 2.96 16.51 17.61
N LYS A 163 2.73 17.42 16.65
CA LYS A 163 2.22 18.78 16.85
C LYS A 163 0.70 18.75 17.04
#